data_AF-A0A2N0QKQ1-F1
#
_entry.id   AF-A0A2N0QKQ1-F1
#
_cell.length_a   1.000
_cell.length_b   1.000
_cell.length_c   1.000
_cell.angle_alpha   90.00
_cell.angle_beta   90.00
_cell.angle_gamma   90.00
#
_symmetry.space_group_name_H-M   'P 1'
#
loop_
_entity.id
_entity.type
_entity.pdbx_description
1 polymer ?
#
loop_
_entity_poly.entity_id
_entity_poly.type
_entity_poly.pdbx_seq_one_letter_code
_entity_poly.pdbx_strand_id
1 'polypeptide(L)'
;IGGAIGNHPKIKAVSFTGSTEVGMSLGRAVTNRGGKMQAEMGGKNASIILEDADLDETIKNVVISGFFDNGQRCTGTSRLIVPKSISKEVISRLVEAAESLTIGDGFDEASDNGPIIDENQLNLYLEHI
;
A
#
# COMPACT_ATOMS: atom_id res chain seq x y z
N ILE A 1 16.43 18.98 0.71
CA ILE A 1 16.53 18.88 2.19
C ILE A 1 17.05 17.52 2.65
N GLY A 2 16.56 16.38 2.13
CA GLY A 2 16.94 15.03 2.59
C GLY A 2 18.45 14.76 2.71
N GLY A 3 19.25 15.14 1.71
CA GLY A 3 20.72 14.99 1.77
C GLY A 3 21.38 15.82 2.88
N ALA A 4 20.85 17.00 3.20
CA ALA A 4 21.35 17.81 4.31
C ALA A 4 21.07 17.10 5.64
N ILE A 5 19.85 16.58 5.84
CA ILE A 5 19.49 15.80 7.04
C ILE A 5 20.36 14.54 7.16
N GLY A 6 20.50 13.80 6.06
CA GLY A 6 21.25 12.56 6.01
C GLY A 6 22.71 12.72 6.42
N ASN A 7 23.37 13.82 6.00
CA ASN A 7 24.80 14.04 6.23
C ASN A 7 25.11 14.95 7.45
N HIS A 8 24.11 15.55 8.09
CA HIS A 8 24.39 16.54 9.14
C HIS A 8 24.98 15.90 10.41
N PRO A 9 26.19 16.29 10.87
CA PRO A 9 26.90 15.60 11.95
C PRO A 9 26.23 15.74 13.34
N LYS A 10 25.36 16.75 13.51
CA LYS A 10 24.60 16.93 14.76
C LYS A 10 23.32 16.09 14.84
N ILE A 11 22.81 15.54 13.73
CA ILE A 11 21.59 14.72 13.74
C ILE A 11 21.96 13.30 14.15
N LYS A 12 21.54 12.84 15.33
CA LYS A 12 21.98 11.54 15.86
C LYS A 12 21.20 10.35 15.33
N ALA A 13 19.94 10.55 14.96
CA ALA A 13 19.08 9.53 14.40
C ALA A 13 18.12 10.11 13.35
N VAL A 14 17.66 9.27 12.42
CA VAL A 14 16.66 9.61 11.40
C VAL A 14 15.56 8.55 11.39
N SER A 15 14.30 8.98 11.32
CA SER A 15 13.15 8.13 11.05
C SER A 15 12.60 8.48 9.67
N PHE A 16 12.38 7.48 8.83
CA PHE A 16 11.93 7.67 7.47
C PHE A 16 10.75 6.76 7.14
N THR A 17 9.75 7.30 6.44
CA THR A 17 8.68 6.53 5.81
C THR A 17 8.56 6.97 4.36
N GLY A 18 8.60 6.03 3.41
CA GLY A 18 8.54 6.36 1.99
C GLY A 18 9.06 5.23 1.08
N SER A 19 9.55 5.58 -0.11
CA SER A 19 10.01 4.56 -1.06
C SER A 19 11.29 3.85 -0.60
N THR A 20 11.41 2.57 -0.96
CA THR A 20 12.58 1.75 -0.64
C THR A 20 13.87 2.35 -1.21
N GLU A 21 13.83 2.88 -2.44
CA GLU A 21 14.99 3.50 -3.08
C GLU A 21 15.51 4.70 -2.27
N VAL A 22 14.63 5.62 -1.89
CA VAL A 22 14.98 6.81 -1.11
C VAL A 22 15.47 6.42 0.27
N GLY A 23 14.76 5.50 0.95
CA GLY A 23 15.14 5.02 2.28
C GLY A 23 16.52 4.37 2.29
N MET A 24 16.85 3.58 1.27
CA MET A 24 18.18 2.97 1.11
C MET A 24 19.28 4.01 0.87
N SER A 25 19.00 5.03 0.05
CA SER A 25 19.93 6.14 -0.20
C SER A 25 20.21 6.95 1.07
N LEU A 26 19.16 7.32 1.79
CA LEU A 26 19.24 8.04 3.06
C LEU A 26 19.93 7.22 4.14
N GLY A 27 19.62 5.93 4.23
CA GLY A 27 20.25 4.97 5.14
C GLY A 27 21.76 4.97 5.02
N ARG A 28 22.29 4.86 3.79
CA ARG A 28 23.73 4.94 3.54
C ARG A 28 24.35 6.25 4.02
N ALA A 29 23.71 7.38 3.73
CA ALA A 29 24.21 8.69 4.16
C ALA A 29 24.27 8.80 5.70
N VAL A 30 23.23 8.32 6.39
CA VAL A 30 23.14 8.37 7.86
C VAL A 30 24.14 7.42 8.52
N THR A 31 24.24 6.17 8.05
CA THR A 31 25.11 5.16 8.66
C THR A 31 26.59 5.42 8.39
N ASN A 32 26.97 6.00 7.25
CA ASN A 32 28.36 6.36 6.92
C ASN A 32 29.00 7.31 7.95
N ARG A 33 28.19 8.16 8.60
CA ARG A 33 28.64 9.07 9.66
C ARG A 33 28.35 8.54 11.08
N GLY A 34 28.03 7.25 11.21
CA GLY A 34 27.71 6.60 12.49
C GLY A 34 26.36 7.00 13.10
N GLY A 35 25.45 7.57 12.31
CA GLY A 35 24.08 7.88 12.75
C GLY A 35 23.19 6.64 12.77
N LYS A 36 22.13 6.69 13.59
CA LYS A 36 21.10 5.63 13.63
C LYS A 36 19.97 5.92 12.64
N MET A 37 19.37 4.88 12.07
CA MET A 37 18.18 5.04 11.23
C MET A 37 17.16 3.95 11.49
N GLN A 38 15.89 4.34 11.49
CA GLN A 38 14.74 3.43 11.31
C GLN A 38 14.03 3.80 10.01
N ALA A 39 13.46 2.81 9.32
CA ALA A 39 12.76 3.04 8.06
C ALA A 39 11.57 2.10 7.90
N GLU A 40 10.43 2.66 7.52
CA GLU A 40 9.25 1.95 7.03
C GLU A 40 9.13 2.24 5.52
N MET A 41 9.21 1.21 4.69
CA MET A 41 9.37 1.40 3.23
C MET A 41 8.26 0.70 2.44
N GLY A 42 8.51 0.44 1.15
CA GLY A 42 7.56 -0.27 0.32
C GLY A 42 7.29 -1.70 0.80
N GLY A 43 6.13 -2.23 0.42
CA GLY A 43 5.72 -3.61 0.66
C GLY A 43 5.15 -4.25 -0.60
N LYS A 44 5.08 -5.58 -0.60
CA LYS A 44 4.26 -6.35 -1.55
C LYS A 44 3.42 -7.34 -0.75
N ASN A 45 2.45 -6.79 -0.03
CA ASN A 45 1.68 -7.53 0.96
C ASN A 45 0.74 -8.51 0.26
N ALA A 46 0.78 -9.76 0.71
CA ALA A 46 -0.06 -10.82 0.21
C ALA A 46 -1.18 -11.13 1.20
N SER A 47 -2.41 -11.22 0.69
CA SER A 47 -3.52 -11.86 1.40
C SER A 47 -3.67 -13.28 0.86
N ILE A 48 -3.77 -14.26 1.76
CA ILE A 48 -3.92 -15.67 1.42
C ILE A 48 -5.29 -16.12 1.93
N ILE A 49 -6.16 -16.57 1.03
CA ILE A 49 -7.46 -17.14 1.36
C ILE A 49 -7.31 -18.66 1.40
N LEU A 50 -7.84 -19.32 2.43
CA LEU A 50 -7.86 -20.78 2.53
C LEU A 50 -9.20 -21.34 2.04
N GLU A 51 -9.24 -22.64 1.73
CA GLU A 51 -10.46 -23.29 1.17
C GLU A 51 -11.65 -23.26 2.13
N ASP A 52 -11.39 -23.22 3.43
CA ASP A 52 -12.37 -23.21 4.52
C ASP A 52 -12.62 -21.81 5.09
N ALA A 53 -12.09 -20.77 4.46
CA ALA A 53 -12.29 -19.39 4.90
C ALA A 53 -13.77 -18.98 4.79
N ASP A 54 -14.25 -18.23 5.78
CA ASP A 54 -15.53 -17.53 5.68
C ASP A 54 -15.41 -16.43 4.60
N LEU A 55 -16.00 -16.70 3.44
CA LEU A 55 -15.91 -15.79 2.29
C LEU A 55 -16.69 -14.49 2.51
N ASP A 56 -17.70 -14.45 3.37
CA ASP A 56 -18.49 -13.23 3.58
C ASP A 56 -17.67 -12.18 4.35
N GLU A 57 -16.86 -12.62 5.32
CA GLU A 57 -15.91 -11.75 6.02
C GLU A 57 -14.65 -11.50 5.19
N THR A 58 -14.11 -12.55 4.58
CA THR A 58 -12.84 -12.50 3.86
C THR A 58 -12.88 -11.51 2.70
N ILE A 59 -13.95 -11.52 1.89
CA ILE A 59 -14.08 -10.63 0.74
C ILE A 59 -14.09 -9.16 1.17
N LYS A 60 -14.85 -8.83 2.23
CA LYS A 60 -14.90 -7.46 2.79
C LYS A 60 -13.51 -6.99 3.22
N ASN A 61 -12.79 -7.82 3.96
CA ASN A 61 -11.46 -7.49 4.45
C ASN A 61 -10.44 -7.33 3.32
N VAL A 62 -10.50 -8.17 2.28
CA VAL A 62 -9.63 -8.05 1.10
C VAL A 62 -9.91 -6.77 0.33
N VAL A 63 -11.18 -6.41 0.12
CA VAL A 63 -11.56 -5.16 -0.57
C VAL A 63 -11.06 -3.95 0.20
N ILE A 64 -11.32 -3.88 1.52
CA ILE A 64 -10.81 -2.79 2.36
C ILE A 64 -9.28 -2.73 2.32
N SER A 65 -8.61 -3.87 2.43
CA SER A 65 -7.14 -3.93 2.43
C SER A 65 -6.53 -3.53 1.08
N GLY A 66 -7.22 -3.79 -0.03
CA GLY A 66 -6.74 -3.51 -1.39
C GLY A 66 -7.10 -2.12 -1.91
N PHE A 67 -8.30 -1.63 -1.61
CA PHE A 67 -8.86 -0.44 -2.24
C PHE A 67 -8.94 0.78 -1.32
N PHE A 68 -8.95 0.63 0.01
CA PHE A 68 -9.03 1.79 0.90
C PHE A 68 -7.84 2.73 0.69
N ASP A 69 -8.11 4.04 0.66
CA ASP A 69 -7.13 5.08 0.30
C ASP A 69 -6.55 4.89 -1.11
N ASN A 70 -7.38 4.36 -2.03
CA ASN A 70 -6.99 3.94 -3.38
C ASN A 70 -5.82 2.93 -3.39
N GLY A 71 -5.65 2.15 -2.32
CA GLY A 71 -4.53 1.22 -2.17
C GLY A 71 -3.18 1.91 -1.91
N GLN A 72 -3.15 3.22 -1.64
CA GLN A 72 -1.93 4.01 -1.40
C GLN A 72 -1.37 3.84 0.02
N ARG A 73 -1.37 2.60 0.52
CA ARG A 73 -0.95 2.24 1.87
C ARG A 73 0.20 1.24 1.82
N CYS A 74 1.23 1.43 2.65
CA CYS A 74 2.36 0.49 2.74
C CYS A 74 1.94 -0.92 3.15
N THR A 75 0.81 -1.06 3.87
CA THR A 75 0.20 -2.32 4.29
C THR A 75 -0.89 -2.81 3.35
N GLY A 76 -1.18 -2.10 2.25
CA GLY A 76 -2.24 -2.45 1.32
C GLY A 76 -2.01 -3.81 0.66
N THR A 77 -3.07 -4.59 0.49
CA THR A 77 -3.02 -5.88 -0.22
C THR A 77 -2.86 -5.63 -1.71
N SER A 78 -1.73 -6.06 -2.25
CA SER A 78 -1.41 -5.92 -3.68
C SER A 78 -1.25 -7.27 -4.38
N ARG A 79 -1.39 -8.37 -3.63
CA ARG A 79 -1.34 -9.73 -4.15
C ARG A 79 -2.33 -10.59 -3.39
N LEU A 80 -3.30 -11.17 -4.10
CA LEU A 80 -4.21 -12.16 -3.54
C LEU A 80 -3.80 -13.56 -4.00
N ILE A 81 -3.72 -14.49 -3.06
CA ILE A 81 -3.40 -15.90 -3.31
C ILE A 81 -4.59 -16.74 -2.87
N VAL A 82 -5.15 -17.52 -3.79
CA VAL A 82 -6.41 -18.25 -3.59
C VAL A 82 -6.30 -19.67 -4.17
N PRO A 83 -6.80 -20.71 -3.47
CA PRO A 83 -6.95 -22.04 -4.01
C PRO A 83 -7.80 -22.06 -5.27
N LYS A 84 -7.39 -22.88 -6.24
CA LYS A 84 -8.08 -22.99 -7.54
C LYS A 84 -9.52 -23.48 -7.42
N SER A 85 -9.83 -24.25 -6.38
CA SER A 85 -11.16 -24.79 -6.06
C SER A 85 -12.21 -23.69 -5.82
N ILE A 86 -11.83 -22.62 -5.13
CA ILE A 86 -12.72 -21.50 -4.76
C ILE A 86 -12.46 -20.22 -5.57
N SER A 87 -11.45 -20.21 -6.44
CA SER A 87 -10.99 -18.97 -7.10
C SER A 87 -12.06 -18.27 -7.93
N LYS A 88 -12.94 -19.03 -8.60
CA LYS A 88 -14.01 -18.44 -9.43
C LYS A 88 -15.02 -17.67 -8.58
N GLU A 89 -15.42 -18.24 -7.45
CA GLU A 89 -16.36 -17.61 -6.52
C GLU A 89 -15.73 -16.36 -5.89
N VAL A 90 -14.48 -16.48 -5.42
CA VAL A 90 -13.75 -15.34 -4.85
C VAL A 90 -13.62 -14.20 -5.86
N ILE A 91 -13.26 -14.49 -7.12
CA ILE A 91 -13.15 -13.46 -8.17
C ILE A 91 -14.50 -12.79 -8.40
N SER A 92 -15.59 -13.57 -8.55
CA SER A 92 -16.93 -13.01 -8.78
C SER A 92 -17.33 -12.05 -7.67
N ARG A 93 -17.19 -12.48 -6.41
CA ARG A 93 -17.56 -11.67 -5.23
C ARG A 93 -16.66 -10.44 -5.07
N LEU A 94 -15.37 -10.53 -5.41
CA LEU A 94 -14.47 -9.37 -5.38
C LEU A 94 -14.84 -8.33 -6.45
N VAL A 95 -15.21 -8.77 -7.66
CA VAL A 95 -15.67 -7.86 -8.71
C VAL A 95 -16.93 -7.12 -8.26
N GLU A 96 -17.94 -7.85 -7.80
CA GLU A 96 -19.19 -7.25 -7.30
C GLU A 96 -18.94 -6.25 -6.17
N ALA A 97 -18.07 -6.61 -5.21
CA ALA A 97 -17.74 -5.73 -4.09
C ALA A 97 -16.94 -4.49 -4.55
N ALA A 98 -16.01 -4.65 -5.49
CA ALA A 98 -15.25 -3.52 -6.04
C ALA A 98 -16.13 -2.56 -6.86
N GLU A 99 -17.06 -3.08 -7.66
CA GLU A 99 -18.04 -2.29 -8.42
C GLU A 99 -19.02 -1.54 -7.52
N SER A 100 -19.24 -2.01 -6.29
CA SER A 100 -20.10 -1.34 -5.31
C SER A 100 -19.45 -0.14 -4.61
N LEU A 101 -18.13 0.05 -4.76
CA LEU A 101 -17.43 1.16 -4.12
C LEU A 101 -17.82 2.50 -4.75
N THR A 102 -18.18 3.45 -3.90
CA THR A 102 -18.52 4.82 -4.30
C THR A 102 -17.25 5.67 -4.35
N ILE A 103 -16.95 6.20 -5.53
CA ILE A 103 -15.82 7.12 -5.74
C ILE A 103 -16.35 8.55 -5.79
N GLY A 104 -15.78 9.44 -4.98
CA GLY A 104 -16.29 10.80 -4.87
C GLY A 104 -15.36 11.77 -4.15
N ASP A 105 -15.95 12.85 -3.62
CA ASP A 105 -15.21 13.85 -2.84
C ASP A 105 -14.82 13.27 -1.47
N GLY A 106 -13.59 13.52 -1.02
CA GLY A 106 -13.11 13.03 0.27
C GLY A 106 -13.80 13.63 1.50
N PHE A 107 -14.59 14.70 1.33
CA PHE A 107 -15.44 15.26 2.39
C PHE A 107 -16.88 14.71 2.38
N ASP A 108 -17.26 13.89 1.39
CA ASP A 108 -18.56 13.24 1.35
C ASP A 108 -18.52 11.91 2.12
N GLU A 109 -19.32 11.81 3.18
CA GLU A 109 -19.42 10.59 4.01
C GLU A 109 -19.96 9.38 3.25
N ALA A 110 -20.60 9.59 2.09
CA ALA A 110 -21.05 8.51 1.22
C ALA A 110 -19.95 7.94 0.31
N SER A 111 -18.78 8.60 0.22
CA SER A 111 -17.67 8.15 -0.62
C SER A 111 -16.80 7.14 0.11
N ASP A 112 -16.56 5.99 -0.52
CA ASP A 112 -15.63 4.98 -0.03
C ASP A 112 -14.17 5.38 -0.31
N ASN A 113 -13.91 6.04 -1.45
CA ASN A 113 -12.58 6.53 -1.82
C ASN A 113 -12.64 7.87 -2.56
N GLY A 114 -11.61 8.70 -2.33
CA GLY A 114 -11.33 9.93 -3.07
C GLY A 114 -10.45 9.71 -4.31
N PRO A 115 -9.81 10.76 -4.86
CA PRO A 115 -8.87 10.61 -5.97
C PRO A 115 -7.53 9.99 -5.54
N ILE A 116 -6.80 9.45 -6.51
CA ILE A 116 -5.36 9.14 -6.38
C ILE A 116 -4.57 10.44 -6.16
N ILE A 117 -3.44 10.37 -5.46
CA ILE A 117 -2.70 11.55 -5.00
C ILE A 117 -2.22 12.48 -6.13
N ASP A 118 -1.76 11.91 -7.24
CA ASP A 118 -1.27 12.64 -8.41
C ASP A 118 -1.30 11.80 -9.70
N GLU A 119 -1.00 12.47 -10.83
CA GLU A 119 -0.98 11.86 -12.16
C GLU A 119 0.12 10.81 -12.34
N ASN A 120 1.26 10.95 -11.65
CA ASN A 120 2.35 9.97 -11.75
C ASN A 120 1.92 8.63 -11.15
N GLN A 121 1.25 8.68 -10.00
CA GLN A 121 0.71 7.49 -9.35
C GLN A 121 -0.40 6.84 -10.18
N LEU A 122 -1.27 7.64 -10.81
CA LEU A 122 -2.26 7.14 -11.76
C LEU A 122 -1.59 6.41 -12.94
N ASN A 123 -0.60 7.04 -13.58
CA ASN A 123 0.13 6.45 -14.70
C ASN A 123 0.80 5.13 -14.30
N LEU A 124 1.40 5.08 -13.11
CA LEU A 124 1.99 3.85 -12.57
C LEU A 124 0.94 2.73 -12.45
N TYR A 125 -0.27 3.02 -11.99
CA TYR A 125 -1.33 2.01 -11.94
C TYR A 125 -1.74 1.53 -13.33
N LEU A 126 -1.88 2.45 -14.28
CA LEU A 126 -2.24 2.11 -15.66
C LEU A 126 -1.18 1.26 -16.38
N GLU A 127 0.10 1.43 -16.04
CA GLU A 127 1.19 0.58 -16.58
C GLU A 127 1.10 -0.90 -16.12
N HIS A 128 0.37 -1.18 -15.03
CA HIS A 128 0.26 -2.52 -14.45
C HIS A 128 -1.03 -3.27 -14.82
N ILE A 129 -1.88 -2.65 -15.65
CA ILE A 129 -3.13 -3.23 -16.19
C ILE A 129 -2.88 -3.66 -17.64
#